data_AF-A0A0F9RHT0-F1
#
_entry.id   AF-A0A0F9RHT0-F1
#
_cell.length_a   1.000
_cell.length_b   1.000
_cell.length_c   1.000
_cell.angle_alpha   90.00
_cell.angle_beta   90.00
_cell.angle_gamma   90.00
#
_symmetry.space_group_name_H-M   'P 1'
#
loop_
_entity.id
_entity.type
_entity.pdbx_description
1 polymer ?
#
loop_
_entity_poly.entity_id
_entity_poly.type
_entity_poly.pdbx_seq_one_letter_code
_entity_poly.pdbx_strand_id
1 'polypeptide(L)' 'MGDVVNIHPEKKEQEGGDNKIETFFTCALCYEEVPEGVSMQEFGAYECGWTEKGFQVWCRRHDANIVHIDFEGHKHPAI' A
#
# COMPACT_ATOMS: atom_id res chain seq x y z
N MET A 1 8.57 2.41 45.47
CA MET A 1 8.89 1.18 44.71
C MET A 1 7.73 0.92 43.77
N GLY A 2 7.86 1.32 42.53
CA GLY A 2 6.94 0.97 41.45
C GLY A 2 7.82 0.69 40.25
N ASP A 3 8.08 -0.60 40.00
CA ASP A 3 8.98 -1.03 38.94
C ASP A 3 8.30 -0.81 37.59
N VAL A 4 9.00 -0.11 36.70
CA VAL A 4 8.53 0.17 35.34
C VAL A 4 8.74 -1.10 34.52
N VAL A 5 7.64 -1.80 34.19
CA VAL A 5 7.69 -3.01 33.37
C VAL A 5 7.71 -2.59 31.90
N ASN A 6 8.83 -2.82 31.21
CA ASN A 6 8.90 -2.66 29.77
C ASN A 6 8.10 -3.79 29.09
N ILE A 7 6.95 -3.44 28.51
CA ILE A 7 6.04 -4.34 27.78
C ILE A 7 6.37 -4.49 26.28
N HIS A 8 7.50 -3.94 25.83
CA HIS A 8 7.94 -4.10 24.44
C HIS A 8 8.94 -5.27 24.33
N PRO A 9 8.56 -6.41 23.71
CA PRO A 9 9.53 -7.43 23.35
C PRO A 9 10.53 -6.85 22.35
N GLU A 10 11.77 -7.32 22.46
CA GLU A 10 12.92 -6.89 21.67
C GLU A 10 12.56 -6.87 20.17
N LYS A 11 12.61 -5.69 19.55
CA LYS A 11 12.32 -5.50 18.12
C LYS A 11 13.35 -6.33 17.35
N LYS A 12 12.93 -7.41 16.69
CA LYS A 12 13.73 -8.01 15.62
C LYS A 12 13.98 -6.92 14.59
N GLU A 13 15.25 -6.61 14.34
CA GLU A 13 15.65 -5.70 13.28
C GLU A 13 14.97 -6.15 11.97
N GLN A 14 14.19 -5.27 11.36
CA GLN A 14 13.73 -5.50 10.00
C GLN A 14 14.96 -5.40 9.09
N GLU A 15 15.45 -6.55 8.64
CA GLU A 15 16.46 -6.60 7.58
C GLU A 15 15.85 -5.98 6.32
N GLY A 16 16.21 -4.72 6.05
CA GLY A 16 15.86 -4.05 4.82
C GLY A 16 16.53 -4.76 3.66
N GLY A 17 15.79 -5.64 2.98
CA GLY A 17 16.23 -6.24 1.72
C GLY A 17 16.47 -5.17 0.65
N ASP A 18 17.04 -5.58 -0.48
CA ASP A 18 17.36 -4.76 -1.67
C ASP A 18 16.06 -4.32 -2.41
N ASN A 19 15.13 -3.75 -1.65
CA ASN A 19 13.75 -3.48 -2.02
C ASN A 19 13.69 -2.25 -2.93
N LYS A 20 13.77 -2.49 -4.24
CA LYS A 20 13.61 -1.46 -5.27
C LYS A 20 12.22 -1.57 -5.87
N ILE A 21 11.53 -0.44 -6.00
CA ILE A 21 10.25 -0.40 -6.72
C ILE A 21 10.56 -0.51 -8.21
N GLU A 22 10.17 -1.61 -8.84
CA GLU A 22 10.34 -1.81 -10.28
C GLU A 22 9.16 -1.27 -11.08
N THR A 23 7.95 -1.23 -10.50
CA THR A 23 6.74 -0.79 -11.18
C THR A 23 5.76 -0.18 -10.18
N PHE A 24 4.97 0.79 -10.65
CA PHE A 24 3.94 1.47 -9.86
C PHE A 24 2.56 0.96 -10.24
N PHE A 25 1.67 0.87 -9.26
CA PHE A 25 0.25 0.61 -9.52
C PHE A 25 -0.38 1.82 -10.22
N THR A 26 -1.08 1.55 -11.31
CA THR A 26 -1.77 2.56 -12.11
C THR A 26 -3.15 2.06 -12.50
N CYS A 27 -4.12 2.97 -12.57
CA CYS A 27 -5.44 2.65 -13.12
C CYS A 27 -5.33 2.56 -14.65
N ALA A 28 -5.78 1.45 -15.23
CA ALA A 28 -5.78 1.27 -16.69
C ALA A 28 -6.62 2.36 -17.41
N LEU A 29 -7.75 2.75 -16.82
CA LEU A 29 -8.59 3.81 -17.37
C LEU A 29 -7.92 5.18 -17.29
N CYS A 30 -7.14 5.45 -16.22
CA CYS A 30 -6.32 6.66 -16.18
C CYS A 30 -5.25 6.67 -17.26
N TYR A 31 -4.70 5.50 -17.60
CA TYR A 31 -3.66 5.39 -18.62
C TYR A 31 -4.20 5.68 -20.03
N GLU A 32 -5.45 5.32 -20.31
CA GLU A 32 -6.09 5.61 -21.59
C GLU A 32 -6.47 7.09 -21.75
N GLU A 33 -6.73 7.79 -20.65
CA GLU A 33 -7.25 9.17 -20.64
C GLU A 33 -6.19 10.24 -20.30
N VAL A 34 -5.00 9.84 -19.87
CA VAL A 34 -3.98 10.79 -19.41
C VAL A 34 -3.58 11.75 -20.55
N PRO A 35 -3.63 13.07 -20.33
CA PRO A 35 -3.21 14.03 -21.34
C PRO A 35 -1.72 13.92 -21.65
N GLU A 36 -1.34 14.24 -22.89
CA GLU A 36 0.07 14.31 -23.27
C GLU A 36 0.82 15.33 -22.39
N GLY A 37 2.00 14.93 -21.92
CA GLY A 37 2.84 15.75 -21.04
C GLY A 37 2.46 15.70 -19.56
N VAL A 38 1.37 15.02 -19.18
CA VAL A 38 0.98 14.81 -17.77
C VAL A 38 1.42 13.42 -17.31
N SER A 39 2.02 13.35 -16.12
CA SER A 39 2.43 12.06 -15.55
C SER A 39 1.25 11.31 -14.92
N MET A 40 1.33 9.98 -14.87
CA MET A 40 0.32 9.17 -14.16
C MET A 40 0.24 9.47 -12.66
N GLN A 41 1.35 9.93 -12.06
CA GLN A 41 1.39 10.36 -10.66
C GLN A 41 0.54 11.62 -10.43
N GLU A 42 0.51 12.52 -11.41
CA GLU A 42 -0.26 13.75 -11.35
C GLU A 42 -1.72 13.55 -11.77
N PHE A 43 -1.96 12.75 -12.81
CA PHE A 43 -3.30 12.53 -13.35
C PHE A 43 -4.15 11.57 -12.49
N GLY A 44 -3.50 10.52 -11.99
CA GLY A 44 -4.12 9.48 -11.18
C GLY A 44 -4.56 9.99 -9.82
N ALA A 45 -5.77 9.62 -9.41
CA ALA A 45 -6.29 9.91 -8.07
C ALA A 45 -6.40 8.60 -7.29
N TYR A 46 -5.29 8.16 -6.70
CA TYR A 46 -5.22 6.85 -6.04
C TYR A 46 -5.34 6.97 -4.52
N GLU A 47 -6.00 6.00 -3.92
CA GLU A 47 -6.04 5.79 -2.48
C GLU A 47 -5.58 4.37 -2.18
N CYS A 48 -4.97 4.19 -1.02
CA CYS A 48 -4.60 2.88 -0.51
C CYS A 48 -5.10 2.71 0.92
N GLY A 49 -5.55 1.50 1.26
CA GLY A 49 -6.17 1.25 2.56
C GLY A 49 -6.32 -0.22 2.90
N TRP A 50 -6.61 -0.45 4.18
CA TRP A 50 -6.95 -1.77 4.72
C TRP A 50 -8.44 -2.05 4.53
N THR A 51 -8.75 -3.27 4.14
CA THR A 51 -10.10 -3.84 4.13
C THR A 51 -10.16 -4.95 5.18
N GLU A 52 -11.34 -5.51 5.44
CA GLU A 52 -11.47 -6.68 6.32
C GLU A 52 -10.64 -7.88 5.86
N LYS A 53 -10.38 -7.99 4.55
CA LYS A 53 -9.66 -9.13 3.93
C LYS A 53 -8.18 -8.87 3.71
N GLY A 54 -7.78 -7.61 3.53
CA GLY A 54 -6.39 -7.27 3.34
C GLY A 54 -6.16 -5.84 2.91
N PHE A 55 -5.46 -5.64 1.80
CA PHE A 55 -5.03 -4.33 1.31
C PHE A 55 -5.62 -4.03 -0.06
N GLN A 56 -5.97 -2.78 -0.30
CA GLN A 56 -6.53 -2.34 -1.57
C GLN A 56 -5.87 -1.06 -2.06
N VAL A 57 -5.70 -0.96 -3.38
CA VAL A 57 -5.43 0.29 -4.10
C VAL A 57 -6.64 0.61 -4.95
N TRP A 58 -7.19 1.81 -4.79
CA TRP A 58 -8.41 2.27 -5.43
C TRP A 58 -8.14 3.50 -6.28
N CYS A 59 -8.75 3.57 -7.47
CA CYS A 59 -8.81 4.79 -8.27
C CYS A 59 -10.08 5.57 -7.93
N ARG A 60 -9.96 6.73 -7.30
CA ARG A 60 -11.10 7.62 -7.04
C ARG A 60 -11.66 8.27 -8.29
N ARG A 61 -10.82 8.50 -9.32
CA ARG A 61 -11.26 9.17 -10.55
C ARG A 61 -12.28 8.32 -11.32
N HIS A 62 -12.04 7.02 -11.38
CA HIS A 62 -12.87 6.07 -12.13
C HIS A 62 -13.72 5.17 -11.23
N ASP A 63 -13.65 5.36 -9.93
CA ASP A 63 -14.29 4.52 -8.92
C ASP A 63 -14.04 3.03 -9.17
N ALA A 64 -12.75 2.67 -9.30
CA ALA A 64 -12.34 1.35 -9.77
C ALA A 64 -11.25 0.73 -8.90
N ASN A 65 -11.30 -0.59 -8.75
CA ASN A 65 -10.23 -1.36 -8.12
C ASN A 65 -8.99 -1.41 -9.03
N ILE A 66 -7.84 -0.99 -8.51
CA ILE A 66 -6.55 -1.15 -9.20
C ILE A 66 -5.91 -2.46 -8.76
N VAL A 67 -5.83 -2.69 -7.46
CA VAL A 67 -5.30 -3.91 -6.84
C VAL A 67 -6.10 -4.25 -5.60
N HIS A 68 -6.29 -5.54 -5.36
CA HIS A 68 -6.78 -6.10 -4.12
C HIS A 68 -5.91 -7.29 -3.72
N ILE A 69 -5.23 -7.17 -2.58
CA ILE A 69 -4.42 -8.23 -1.99
C ILE A 69 -5.20 -8.77 -0.79
N ASP A 70 -5.71 -9.98 -0.93
CA ASP A 70 -6.32 -10.74 0.15
C ASP A 70 -5.22 -11.51 0.89
N PHE A 71 -5.15 -11.37 2.21
CA PHE A 71 -4.18 -12.13 3.01
C PHE A 71 -4.76 -13.45 3.53
N GLU A 72 -5.98 -13.83 3.13
CA GLU A 72 -6.66 -15.08 3.53
C GLU A 72 -6.71 -15.25 5.06
N GLY A 73 -6.84 -14.14 5.78
CA GLY A 73 -6.84 -14.10 7.25
C GLY A 73 -5.45 -14.01 7.91
N HIS A 74 -4.37 -13.94 7.14
CA HIS A 74 -3.02 -13.71 7.64
C HIS A 74 -2.75 -12.22 7.92
N LYS A 75 -1.96 -11.93 8.96
CA LYS A 75 -1.54 -10.57 9.30
C LYS A 75 -0.18 -10.27 8.67
N HIS A 76 -0.08 -9.17 7.93
CA HIS A 76 1.19 -8.72 7.37
C HIS A 76 2.19 -8.38 8.49
N PRO A 77 3.46 -8.81 8.43
CA PRO A 77 4.44 -8.67 9.52
C PRO A 77 5.04 -7.27 9.67
N ALA A 78 4.68 -6.32 8.80
CA ALA A 78 5.14 -4.94 8.92
C ALA A 78 4.58 -4.28 10.20
N ILE A 79 5.43 -3.44 10.80
CA ILE A 79 5.23 -2.79 12.10
C ILE A 79 4.46 -1.48 11.92
#